data_AF-A0A7W1YDI8-F1
#
_entry.id   AF-A0A7W1YDI8-F1
#
_cell.length_a   1.000
_cell.length_b   1.000
_cell.length_c   1.000
_cell.angle_alpha   90.00
_cell.angle_beta   90.00
_cell.angle_gamma   90.00
#
_symmetry.space_group_name_H-M   'P 1'
#
loop_
_entity.id
_entity.type
_entity.pdbx_description
1 polymer ?
#
loop_
_entity_poly.entity_id
_entity_poly.type
_entity_poly.pdbx_seq_one_letter_code
_entity_poly.pdbx_strand_id
1 'polypeptide(L)'
;MKVDRGCLVALAVGVSLSSLVVAQEKKIKRSDLPAAVEKTVANQSQGAEVRGFSEEKENGQKLYEAKMMVNGHTKDVLMEGNGAIAEVEEQVATDSLPVAIRDGLQARAGQGTITKVESITKHDKLVAYEAQV
;
A
#
# COMPACT_ATOMS: atom_id res chain seq x y z
N MET A 1 13.15 -11.57 17.41
CA MET A 1 13.19 -11.97 15.99
C MET A 1 12.95 -10.72 15.14
N LYS A 2 13.87 -10.41 14.22
CA LYS A 2 13.63 -9.41 13.17
C LYS A 2 12.71 -10.08 12.16
N VAL A 3 11.49 -9.56 12.01
CA VAL A 3 10.61 -10.00 10.93
C VAL A 3 11.05 -9.19 9.71
N ASP A 4 11.83 -9.83 8.84
CA ASP A 4 12.09 -9.30 7.51
C ASP A 4 10.73 -9.23 6.80
N ARG A 5 10.24 -8.00 6.60
CA ARG A 5 8.94 -7.73 5.97
C ARG A 5 9.06 -8.20 4.52
N GLY A 6 8.24 -9.18 4.21
CA GLY A 6 8.31 -9.97 2.99
C GLY A 6 8.35 -9.11 1.73
N CYS A 7 9.21 -9.54 0.82
CA CYS A 7 9.17 -9.20 -0.59
C CYS A 7 7.74 -9.48 -1.12
N LEU A 8 7.04 -8.44 -1.56
CA LEU A 8 5.81 -8.57 -2.34
C LEU A 8 6.15 -9.31 -3.64
N VAL A 9 5.71 -10.56 -3.74
CA VAL A 9 5.68 -11.29 -5.00
C VAL A 9 4.23 -11.35 -5.44
N ALA A 10 3.81 -10.34 -6.21
CA ALA A 10 2.54 -10.39 -6.93
C ALA A 10 2.66 -11.44 -8.05
N LEU A 11 2.09 -12.64 -7.84
CA LEU A 11 2.00 -13.67 -8.86
C LEU A 11 0.83 -13.33 -9.82
N ALA A 12 1.10 -12.47 -10.80
CA ALA A 12 0.19 -12.26 -11.92
C ALA A 12 0.34 -13.41 -12.93
N VAL A 13 -0.61 -14.36 -12.98
CA VAL A 13 -0.75 -15.26 -14.14
C VAL A 13 -1.48 -14.51 -15.24
N GLY A 14 -0.70 -13.77 -16.01
CA GLY A 14 -0.99 -13.25 -17.33
C GLY A 14 0.34 -12.98 -18.01
N VAL A 15 0.67 -13.74 -19.06
CA VAL A 15 1.92 -13.52 -19.82
C VAL A 15 1.84 -12.16 -20.50
N SER A 16 2.36 -11.15 -19.82
CA SER A 16 2.81 -9.89 -20.38
C SER A 16 4.28 -9.78 -19.98
N LEU A 17 5.19 -9.65 -20.95
CA LEU A 17 6.58 -9.26 -20.69
C LEU A 17 6.60 -7.78 -20.25
N SER A 18 6.08 -7.51 -19.07
CA SER A 18 6.28 -6.25 -18.38
C SER A 18 7.58 -6.41 -17.60
N SER A 19 8.59 -5.60 -17.93
CA SER A 19 9.85 -5.50 -17.19
C SER A 19 9.58 -5.60 -15.69
N LEU A 20 10.26 -6.51 -15.00
CA LEU A 20 10.24 -6.61 -13.53
C LEU A 20 10.87 -5.32 -12.98
N VAL A 21 10.11 -4.23 -12.93
CA VAL A 21 10.45 -3.08 -12.11
C VAL A 21 10.14 -3.54 -10.69
N VAL A 22 11.14 -4.12 -10.04
CA VAL A 22 11.13 -4.30 -8.60
C VAL A 22 10.91 -2.90 -8.01
N ALA A 23 9.78 -2.68 -7.34
CA ALA A 23 9.55 -1.45 -6.59
C ALA A 23 10.71 -1.30 -5.58
N GLN A 24 11.64 -0.40 -5.88
CA GLN A 24 12.83 -0.21 -5.08
C GLN A 24 12.48 0.74 -3.93
N GLU A 25 11.94 0.20 -2.84
CA GLU A 25 11.69 0.99 -1.63
C GLU A 25 13.03 1.41 -1.00
N LYS A 26 13.24 2.72 -0.85
CA LYS A 26 14.36 3.29 -0.11
C LYS A 26 13.85 3.91 1.17
N LYS A 27 14.14 3.30 2.32
CA LYS A 27 13.80 3.86 3.63
C LYS A 27 14.45 5.23 3.83
N ILE A 28 13.67 6.17 4.36
CA ILE A 28 14.11 7.53 4.69
C ILE A 28 13.67 7.93 6.09
N LYS A 29 14.26 9.01 6.62
CA LYS A 29 13.78 9.63 7.86
C LYS A 29 12.66 10.61 7.53
N ARG A 30 11.81 10.89 8.53
CA ARG A 30 10.80 11.96 8.43
C ARG A 30 11.41 13.31 8.06
N SER A 31 12.61 13.61 8.56
CA SER A 31 13.36 14.84 8.24
C SER A 31 13.78 14.95 6.78
N ASP A 32 13.74 13.85 6.03
CA ASP A 32 14.13 13.82 4.62
C ASP A 32 12.90 14.08 3.70
N LEU A 33 11.70 14.16 4.26
CA LEU A 33 10.48 14.43 3.51
C LEU A 33 10.46 15.89 3.01
N PRO A 34 10.03 16.13 1.75
CA PRO A 34 9.71 17.47 1.30
C PRO A 34 8.66 18.12 2.20
N ALA A 35 8.74 19.44 2.40
CA ALA A 35 7.85 20.17 3.31
C ALA A 35 6.35 19.95 3.00
N ALA A 36 6.01 19.83 1.71
CA ALA A 36 4.63 19.57 1.30
C ALA A 36 4.17 18.14 1.64
N VAL A 37 5.04 17.15 1.46
CA VAL A 37 4.80 15.76 1.87
C VAL A 37 4.65 15.66 3.39
N GLU A 38 5.55 16.29 4.15
CA GLU A 38 5.49 16.29 5.61
C GLU A 38 4.19 16.93 6.12
N LYS A 39 3.70 17.99 5.47
CA LYS A 39 2.39 18.58 5.80
C LYS A 39 1.25 17.58 5.59
N THR A 40 1.26 16.82 4.49
CA THR A 40 0.27 15.78 4.24
C THR A 40 0.38 14.65 5.26
N VAL A 41 1.59 14.20 5.56
CA VAL A 41 1.86 13.19 6.61
C VAL A 41 1.29 13.63 7.95
N ALA A 42 1.56 14.87 8.39
CA ALA A 42 1.07 15.38 9.67
C ALA A 42 -0.47 15.38 9.77
N ASN A 43 -1.17 15.58 8.64
CA ASN A 43 -2.62 15.49 8.57
C ASN A 43 -3.11 14.04 8.58
N GLN A 44 -2.49 13.18 7.76
CA GLN A 44 -2.91 11.78 7.59
C GLN A 44 -2.57 10.91 8.81
N SER A 45 -1.55 11.26 9.58
CA SER A 45 -1.11 10.48 10.74
C SER A 45 -1.85 10.81 12.04
N GLN A 46 -2.88 11.65 12.01
CA GLN A 46 -3.62 12.02 13.22
C GLN A 46 -4.33 10.78 13.79
N GLY A 47 -4.01 10.43 15.04
CA GLY A 47 -4.55 9.22 15.69
C GLY A 47 -3.94 7.90 15.19
N ALA A 48 -2.91 7.96 14.33
CA ALA A 48 -2.22 6.79 13.79
C ALA A 48 -0.82 6.62 14.42
N GLU A 49 -0.33 5.38 14.48
CA GLU A 49 1.07 5.10 14.79
C GLU A 49 1.88 5.06 13.49
N VAL A 50 2.78 6.02 13.29
CA VAL A 50 3.69 6.01 12.13
C VAL A 50 4.75 4.92 12.31
N ARG A 51 4.84 4.01 11.33
CA ARG A 51 5.77 2.87 11.32
C ARG A 51 7.04 3.13 10.51
N GLY A 52 7.00 4.05 9.54
CA GLY A 52 8.18 4.41 8.76
C GLY A 52 7.84 5.22 7.51
N PHE A 53 8.90 5.62 6.81
CA PHE A 53 8.84 6.36 5.57
C PHE A 53 9.75 5.75 4.53
N SER A 54 9.36 5.79 3.26
CA SER A 54 10.16 5.35 2.12
C SER A 54 10.07 6.35 0.96
N GLU A 55 11.06 6.34 0.08
CA GLU A 55 10.94 6.80 -1.30
C GLU A 55 10.76 5.58 -2.19
N GLU A 56 9.83 5.65 -3.13
CA GLU A 56 9.56 4.57 -4.07
C GLU A 56 9.51 5.09 -5.50
N LYS A 57 9.65 4.17 -6.46
CA LYS A 57 9.39 4.46 -7.87
C LYS A 57 8.33 3.53 -8.39
N GLU A 58 7.18 4.09 -8.71
CA GLU A 58 6.09 3.39 -9.38
C GLU A 58 5.92 4.00 -10.77
N ASN A 59 5.93 3.18 -11.83
CA ASN A 59 5.76 3.65 -13.22
C ASN A 59 6.71 4.79 -13.63
N GLY A 60 7.90 4.86 -13.04
CA GLY A 60 8.90 5.91 -13.28
C GLY A 60 8.69 7.20 -12.47
N GLN A 61 7.56 7.34 -11.76
CA GLN A 61 7.27 8.45 -10.86
C GLN A 61 7.85 8.17 -9.47
N LYS A 62 8.57 9.15 -8.91
CA LYS A 62 9.01 9.08 -7.51
C LYS A 62 7.81 9.39 -6.60
N LEU A 63 7.56 8.51 -5.64
CA LEU A 63 6.58 8.68 -4.58
C LEU A 63 7.27 8.65 -3.21
N TYR A 64 6.62 9.28 -2.24
CA TYR A 64 6.96 9.23 -0.82
C TYR A 64 5.86 8.49 -0.10
N GLU A 65 6.23 7.53 0.73
CA GLU A 65 5.26 6.72 1.44
C GLU A 65 5.35 6.97 2.94
N ALA A 66 4.20 6.99 3.61
CA ALA A 66 4.09 6.90 5.06
C ALA A 66 3.34 5.62 5.43
N LYS A 67 4.05 4.65 6.02
CA LYS A 67 3.44 3.43 6.58
C LYS A 67 2.92 3.71 7.98
N MET A 68 1.66 3.40 8.28
CA MET A 68 1.06 3.65 9.59
C MET A 68 0.14 2.51 10.06
N MET A 69 -0.15 2.50 11.36
CA MET A 69 -1.22 1.71 11.95
C MET A 69 -2.36 2.62 12.35
N VAL A 70 -3.56 2.34 11.86
CA VAL A 70 -4.80 3.03 12.21
C VAL A 70 -5.72 2.00 12.83
N ASN A 71 -6.23 2.22 14.04
CA ASN A 71 -7.18 1.31 14.71
C ASN A 71 -6.80 -0.19 14.64
N GLY A 72 -5.50 -0.52 14.72
CA GLY A 72 -4.99 -1.89 14.69
C GLY A 72 -4.77 -2.52 13.31
N HIS A 73 -5.03 -1.81 12.21
CA HIS A 73 -4.77 -2.27 10.83
C HIS A 73 -3.75 -1.38 10.11
N THR A 74 -3.12 -1.89 9.05
CA THR A 74 -2.16 -1.13 8.25
C THR A 74 -2.84 -0.10 7.35
N LYS A 75 -2.20 1.05 7.18
CA LYS A 75 -2.55 2.04 6.18
C LYS A 75 -1.26 2.61 5.62
N ASP A 76 -1.07 2.56 4.32
CA ASP A 76 0.09 3.09 3.63
C ASP A 76 -0.42 4.22 2.72
N VAL A 77 0.19 5.40 2.83
CA VAL A 77 -0.20 6.60 2.06
C VAL A 77 0.95 6.98 1.16
N LEU A 78 0.75 6.90 -0.15
CA LEU A 78 1.72 7.27 -1.17
C LEU A 78 1.42 8.69 -1.66
N MET A 79 2.46 9.52 -1.69
CA MET A 79 2.37 10.94 -2.00
C MET A 79 3.38 11.34 -3.07
N GLU A 80 2.99 12.26 -3.93
CA GLU A 80 3.91 12.92 -4.84
C GLU A 80 4.79 13.93 -4.09
N GLY A 81 5.89 14.39 -4.69
CA GLY A 81 6.78 15.39 -4.07
C GLY A 81 6.11 16.74 -3.74
N ASN A 82 4.96 17.05 -4.35
CA ASN A 82 4.14 18.23 -4.03
C ASN A 82 3.18 17.99 -2.84
N GLY A 83 3.19 16.81 -2.23
CA GLY A 83 2.33 16.42 -1.11
C GLY A 83 0.93 15.92 -1.50
N ALA A 84 0.58 15.86 -2.79
CA ALA A 84 -0.67 15.27 -3.24
C ALA A 84 -0.66 13.76 -2.97
N ILE A 85 -1.80 13.23 -2.51
CA ILE A 85 -1.99 11.80 -2.29
C ILE A 85 -2.21 11.13 -3.65
N ALA A 86 -1.31 10.24 -4.03
CA ALA A 86 -1.41 9.45 -5.26
C ALA A 86 -2.24 8.18 -5.01
N GLU A 87 -2.01 7.53 -3.87
CA GLU A 87 -2.65 6.27 -3.51
C GLU A 87 -2.76 6.13 -1.98
N VAL A 88 -3.81 5.44 -1.54
CA VAL A 88 -3.94 4.93 -0.18
C VAL A 88 -4.23 3.44 -0.27
N GLU A 89 -3.41 2.66 0.41
CA GLU A 89 -3.65 1.24 0.67
C GLU A 89 -4.05 1.10 2.13
N GLU A 90 -5.22 0.54 2.41
CA GLU A 90 -5.70 0.40 3.78
C GLU A 90 -6.21 -1.01 4.01
N GLN A 91 -5.68 -1.67 5.03
CA GLN A 91 -6.08 -3.03 5.37
C GLN A 91 -7.53 -3.01 5.85
N VAL A 92 -8.32 -3.90 5.27
CA VAL A 92 -9.73 -4.10 5.57
C VAL A 92 -9.95 -5.50 6.11
N ALA A 93 -10.94 -5.63 6.99
CA ALA A 93 -11.34 -6.94 7.47
C ALA A 93 -12.05 -7.69 6.32
N THR A 94 -11.54 -8.86 5.93
CA THR A 94 -12.08 -9.60 4.77
C THR A 94 -13.57 -9.92 4.92
N ASP A 95 -14.02 -10.21 6.13
CA ASP A 95 -15.42 -10.50 6.46
C ASP A 95 -16.36 -9.29 6.32
N SER A 96 -15.83 -8.07 6.41
CA SER A 96 -16.58 -6.83 6.19
C SER A 96 -16.89 -6.56 4.71
N LEU A 97 -16.22 -7.24 3.78
CA LEU A 97 -16.36 -7.00 2.35
C LEU A 97 -17.64 -7.64 1.77
N PRO A 98 -18.24 -7.06 0.72
CA PRO A 98 -19.35 -7.70 0.01
C PRO A 98 -19.00 -9.10 -0.49
N VAL A 99 -19.98 -10.00 -0.48
CA VAL A 99 -19.81 -11.42 -0.90
C VAL A 99 -19.11 -11.53 -2.25
N ALA A 100 -19.55 -10.75 -3.24
CA ALA A 100 -18.97 -10.77 -4.58
C ALA A 100 -17.48 -10.40 -4.62
N ILE A 101 -17.02 -9.52 -3.71
CA ILE A 101 -15.61 -9.16 -3.60
C ILE A 101 -14.83 -10.31 -2.97
N ARG A 102 -15.33 -10.89 -1.87
CA ARG A 102 -14.68 -12.04 -1.21
C ARG A 102 -14.56 -13.24 -2.15
N ASP A 103 -15.61 -13.56 -2.88
CA ASP A 103 -15.62 -14.65 -3.85
C ASP A 103 -14.64 -14.39 -5.00
N GLY A 104 -14.58 -13.14 -5.48
CA GLY A 104 -13.61 -12.71 -6.48
C GLY A 104 -12.16 -12.85 -5.99
N LEU A 105 -11.87 -12.40 -4.77
CA LEU A 105 -10.54 -12.54 -4.17
C LEU A 105 -10.16 -14.01 -3.98
N GLN A 106 -11.06 -14.85 -3.46
CA GLN A 106 -10.80 -16.29 -3.28
C GLN A 106 -10.58 -17.00 -4.62
N ALA A 107 -11.37 -16.67 -5.65
CA ALA A 107 -11.20 -17.25 -6.98
C ALA A 107 -9.83 -16.91 -7.58
N ARG A 108 -9.31 -15.71 -7.30
CA ARG A 108 -7.95 -15.29 -7.72
C ARG A 108 -6.85 -15.92 -6.88
N ALA A 109 -7.06 -16.08 -5.57
CA ALA A 109 -6.12 -16.73 -4.65
C ALA A 109 -5.99 -18.25 -4.90
N GLY A 110 -7.02 -18.87 -5.48
CA GLY A 110 -7.04 -20.31 -5.75
C GLY A 110 -6.96 -21.14 -4.46
N GLN A 111 -5.92 -21.96 -4.34
CA GLN A 111 -5.64 -22.77 -3.14
C GLN A 111 -4.86 -22.01 -2.06
N GLY A 112 -4.39 -20.80 -2.36
CA GLY A 112 -3.64 -20.01 -1.41
C GLY A 112 -4.52 -19.44 -0.30
N THR A 113 -3.90 -19.15 0.84
CA THR A 113 -4.59 -18.60 2.01
C THR A 113 -4.50 -17.09 1.98
N ILE A 114 -5.63 -16.40 1.85
CA ILE A 114 -5.65 -14.94 1.96
C ILE A 114 -5.30 -14.55 3.40
N THR A 115 -4.17 -13.86 3.58
CA THR A 115 -3.64 -13.44 4.89
C THR A 115 -3.92 -11.97 5.20
N LYS A 116 -4.07 -11.14 4.17
CA LYS A 116 -4.38 -9.71 4.28
C LYS A 116 -5.21 -9.29 3.07
N VAL A 117 -6.13 -8.36 3.27
CA VAL A 117 -6.84 -7.67 2.18
C VAL A 117 -6.71 -6.18 2.40
N GLU A 118 -6.41 -5.45 1.33
CA GLU A 118 -6.32 -3.99 1.31
C GLU A 118 -7.30 -3.41 0.31
N SER A 119 -7.91 -2.27 0.66
CA SER A 119 -8.58 -1.41 -0.30
C SER A 119 -7.56 -0.43 -0.89
N ILE A 120 -7.61 -0.25 -2.21
CA ILE A 120 -6.74 0.68 -2.93
C ILE A 120 -7.58 1.86 -3.43
N THR A 121 -7.22 3.06 -2.99
CA THR A 121 -7.91 4.29 -3.36
C THR A 121 -6.98 5.23 -4.12
N LYS A 122 -7.40 5.71 -5.29
CA LYS A 122 -6.71 6.77 -6.06
C LYS A 122 -7.65 7.93 -6.27
N HIS A 123 -7.19 9.16 -6.01
CA HIS A 123 -8.03 10.37 -6.08
C HIS A 123 -9.37 10.20 -5.33
N ASP A 124 -9.31 9.69 -4.10
CA ASP A 124 -10.46 9.42 -3.23
C ASP A 124 -11.52 8.45 -3.79
N LYS A 125 -11.16 7.66 -4.82
CA LYS A 125 -12.01 6.62 -5.39
C LYS A 125 -11.39 5.25 -5.17
N LEU A 126 -12.18 4.33 -4.62
CA LEU A 126 -11.83 2.92 -4.57
C LEU A 126 -11.64 2.39 -5.99
N VAL A 127 -10.45 1.89 -6.31
CA VAL A 127 -10.10 1.36 -7.64
C VAL A 127 -9.89 -0.15 -7.62
N ALA A 128 -9.50 -0.72 -6.48
CA ALA A 128 -9.26 -2.15 -6.35
C ALA A 128 -9.36 -2.62 -4.90
N TYR A 129 -9.48 -3.94 -4.74
CA TYR A 129 -9.07 -4.66 -3.55
C TYR A 129 -7.89 -5.56 -3.90
N GLU A 130 -6.88 -5.57 -3.06
CA GLU A 130 -5.72 -6.44 -3.19
C GLU A 130 -5.72 -7.48 -2.07
N ALA A 131 -5.41 -8.74 -2.40
CA ALA A 131 -5.26 -9.80 -1.43
C ALA A 131 -3.82 -10.32 -1.43
N GLN A 132 -3.24 -10.38 -0.23
CA GLN A 132 -1.99 -11.08 0.01
C GLN A 132 -2.29 -12.56 0.29
N VAL A 133 -1.58 -13.45 -0.40
CA VAL A 133 -1.76 -14.91 -0.38
C VAL A 133 -0.46 -15.60 0.00
#